data_AF-A0A6U3A339-F1
#
_entry.id   AF-A0A6U3A339-F1
#
_cell.length_a   1.000
_cell.length_b   1.000
_cell.length_c   1.000
_cell.angle_alpha   90.00
_cell.angle_beta   90.00
_cell.angle_gamma   90.00
#
_symmetry.space_group_name_H-M   'P 1'
#
loop_
_entity.id
_entity.type
_entity.pdbx_description
1 polymer ?
#
loop_
_entity_poly.entity_id
_entity_poly.type
_entity_poly.pdbx_seq_one_letter_code
_entity_poly.pdbx_strand_id
1 'polypeptide(L)'
;AGCGISCGAAAQDSAGQSCACQGGRMPSKIHAARSIHRHHYRVTSTVLLNAGVGVFFSVAFFVVFLPQHFECYRRKSTEGLSPWLLLFGGISFMFAFYNVLLMDIGTLGACSGSDSYDYEPEPYNCIAAFCPILQQALPAISGYPTWYIWYHLYGPETLRTQHLISLSLFLLAASCGFGISLYVLHYGDQKLQHTVGTAWGIIATFFNFIMWFPQIETTVALRSRGALSVSMLISTVISDILFTLYLTILAHQHWSVWLPQVPDAFQQILLLSLLWYFGELWTDSELKTPLLRAAQSAKEMVQPVKGLGEGGDVDGSNGASSYQNARNGHHAKVIDVEVMPPPMERAS
;
A
#
# COMPACT_ATOMS: atom_id res chain seq x y z
N ALA A 1 15.23 -5.54 53.80
CA ALA A 1 14.11 -4.64 54.17
C ALA A 1 13.09 -4.68 53.05
N GLY A 2 11.80 -4.75 53.37
CA GLY A 2 10.70 -4.60 52.39
C GLY A 2 9.82 -5.84 52.23
N CYS A 3 9.04 -6.20 53.25
CA CYS A 3 7.81 -6.98 53.06
C CYS A 3 6.66 -5.97 53.07
N GLY A 4 6.14 -5.62 51.90
CA GLY A 4 4.91 -4.86 51.75
C GLY A 4 3.87 -5.76 51.11
N ILE A 5 2.97 -6.33 51.90
CA ILE A 5 1.76 -6.98 51.40
C ILE A 5 0.57 -6.24 51.98
N SER A 6 -0.19 -5.64 51.07
CA SER A 6 -1.49 -5.02 51.29
C SER A 6 -2.47 -6.02 51.91
N CYS A 7 -3.00 -5.73 53.09
CA CYS A 7 -4.20 -6.39 53.61
C CYS A 7 -5.41 -5.54 53.26
N GLY A 8 -6.24 -6.05 52.35
CA GLY A 8 -7.55 -5.51 52.05
C GLY A 8 -8.50 -5.65 53.25
N ALA A 9 -9.29 -4.61 53.47
CA ALA A 9 -10.30 -4.52 54.53
C ALA A 9 -11.43 -5.54 54.34
N ALA A 10 -11.73 -6.31 55.39
CA ALA A 10 -13.08 -6.82 55.67
C ALA A 10 -13.21 -7.27 57.15
N ALA A 11 -14.14 -6.60 57.83
CA ALA A 11 -14.98 -7.04 58.96
C ALA A 11 -14.34 -7.56 60.27
N GLN A 12 -14.72 -6.86 61.36
CA GLN A 12 -14.65 -7.29 62.75
C GLN A 12 -15.39 -8.62 62.96
N ASP A 13 -14.76 -9.59 63.62
CA ASP A 13 -15.37 -10.27 64.77
C ASP A 13 -14.37 -11.11 65.56
N SER A 14 -14.57 -11.06 66.87
CA SER A 14 -13.83 -11.67 67.97
C SER A 14 -13.81 -13.21 67.92
N ALA A 15 -12.63 -13.81 67.79
CA ALA A 15 -12.16 -15.01 68.50
C ALA A 15 -10.80 -15.45 67.91
N GLY A 16 -9.85 -15.81 68.78
CA GLY A 16 -8.50 -16.20 68.38
C GLY A 16 -8.47 -17.37 67.40
N GLN A 17 -8.02 -17.10 66.17
CA GLN A 17 -7.45 -18.11 65.28
C GLN A 17 -6.05 -17.67 64.89
N SER A 18 -5.08 -18.47 65.33
CA SER A 18 -3.68 -18.37 64.95
C SER A 18 -3.57 -18.59 63.44
N CYS A 19 -3.15 -17.57 62.68
CA CYS A 19 -2.72 -17.74 61.29
C CYS A 19 -1.44 -18.57 61.30
N ALA A 20 -1.59 -19.89 61.16
CA ALA A 20 -0.48 -20.79 60.90
C ALA A 20 0.15 -20.44 59.55
N CYS A 21 1.39 -19.97 59.56
CA CYS A 21 2.23 -19.96 58.36
C CYS A 21 2.43 -21.42 57.92
N GLN A 22 1.63 -21.87 56.96
CA GLN A 22 1.88 -23.12 56.25
C GLN A 22 3.27 -23.02 55.63
N GLY A 23 4.17 -23.90 56.10
CA GLY A 23 5.55 -23.99 55.65
C GLY A 23 5.63 -24.35 54.17
N GLY A 24 5.56 -23.34 53.32
CA GLY A 24 5.99 -23.44 51.93
C GLY A 24 7.50 -23.65 51.90
N ARG A 25 7.93 -24.87 51.55
CA ARG A 25 9.33 -25.22 51.30
C ARG A 25 9.89 -24.18 50.31
N MET A 26 10.82 -23.31 50.77
CA MET A 26 11.46 -22.33 49.89
C MET A 26 12.02 -23.07 48.66
N PRO A 27 11.73 -22.62 47.43
CA PRO A 27 12.35 -23.22 46.25
C PRO A 27 13.87 -23.14 46.43
N SER A 28 14.58 -24.24 46.16
CA SER A 28 16.03 -24.23 46.25
C SER A 28 16.58 -23.07 45.41
N LYS A 29 17.68 -22.44 45.84
CA LYS A 29 18.29 -21.31 45.11
C LYS A 29 18.49 -21.59 43.61
N ILE A 30 18.67 -22.87 43.26
CA ILE A 30 18.78 -23.37 41.87
C ILE A 30 17.45 -23.31 41.11
N HIS A 31 16.32 -23.63 41.74
CA HIS A 31 15.00 -23.48 41.12
C HIS A 31 14.61 -22.01 40.91
N ALA A 32 14.93 -21.14 41.86
CA ALA A 32 14.72 -19.70 41.71
C ALA A 32 15.59 -19.13 40.57
N ALA A 33 16.88 -19.48 40.53
CA ALA A 33 17.79 -19.05 39.46
C ALA A 33 17.37 -19.56 38.07
N ARG A 34 16.94 -20.83 37.95
CA ARG A 34 16.42 -21.38 36.68
C ARG A 34 15.08 -20.78 36.26
N SER A 35 14.26 -20.31 37.19
CA SER A 35 13.00 -19.61 36.89
C SER A 35 13.29 -18.21 36.37
N ILE A 36 14.15 -17.46 37.05
CA ILE A 36 14.60 -16.11 36.66
C ILE A 36 15.28 -16.15 35.28
N HIS A 37 16.20 -17.08 35.06
CA HIS A 37 16.89 -17.23 33.77
C HIS A 37 15.93 -17.57 32.63
N ARG A 38 14.92 -18.43 32.87
CA ARG A 38 13.92 -18.77 31.84
C ARG A 38 12.98 -17.59 31.55
N HIS A 39 12.62 -16.79 32.56
CA HIS A 39 11.84 -15.58 32.35
C HIS A 39 12.61 -14.52 31.58
N HIS A 40 13.86 -14.21 31.97
CA HIS A 40 14.70 -13.29 31.22
C HIS A 40 14.90 -13.74 29.77
N TYR A 41 15.27 -15.01 29.54
CA TYR A 41 15.48 -15.52 28.19
C TYR A 41 14.21 -15.45 27.33
N ARG A 42 13.02 -15.77 27.88
CA ARG A 42 11.75 -15.65 27.15
C ARG A 42 11.42 -14.21 26.80
N VAL A 43 11.55 -13.28 27.76
CA VAL A 43 11.29 -11.85 27.53
C VAL A 43 12.24 -11.30 26.47
N THR A 44 13.55 -11.53 26.58
CA THR A 44 14.54 -11.08 25.59
C THR A 44 14.29 -11.69 24.21
N SER A 45 13.93 -12.98 24.13
CA SER A 45 13.63 -13.63 22.84
C SER A 45 12.39 -13.06 22.16
N THR A 46 11.34 -12.75 22.91
CA THR A 46 10.11 -12.16 22.36
C THR A 46 10.35 -10.75 21.83
N VAL A 47 11.17 -9.96 22.52
CA VAL A 47 11.43 -8.58 22.09
C VAL A 47 12.36 -8.51 20.88
N LEU A 48 13.39 -9.38 20.82
CA LEU A 48 14.22 -9.52 19.62
C LEU A 48 13.41 -9.99 18.41
N LEU A 49 12.48 -10.92 18.62
CA LEU A 49 11.56 -11.36 17.58
C LEU A 49 10.68 -10.21 17.10
N ASN A 50 10.11 -9.41 18.02
CA ASN A 50 9.30 -8.25 17.69
C ASN A 50 10.09 -7.24 16.83
N ALA A 51 11.28 -6.85 17.27
CA ALA A 51 12.14 -5.92 16.53
C ALA A 51 12.53 -6.49 15.14
N GLY A 52 12.92 -7.77 15.06
CA GLY A 52 13.29 -8.41 13.80
C GLY A 52 12.14 -8.50 12.80
N VAL A 53 10.95 -8.88 13.28
CA VAL A 53 9.73 -8.94 12.46
C VAL A 53 9.30 -7.54 12.02
N GLY A 54 9.40 -6.54 12.91
CA GLY A 54 9.14 -5.13 12.58
C GLY A 54 10.05 -4.61 11.46
N VAL A 55 11.36 -4.87 11.54
CA VAL A 55 12.31 -4.50 10.48
C VAL A 55 11.99 -5.21 9.17
N PHE A 56 11.65 -6.50 9.23
CA PHE A 56 11.24 -7.27 8.05
C PHE A 56 10.03 -6.62 7.35
N PHE A 57 8.97 -6.27 8.10
CA PHE A 57 7.81 -5.60 7.52
C PHE A 57 8.14 -4.21 6.98
N SER A 58 9.03 -3.46 7.63
CA SER A 58 9.47 -2.15 7.14
C SER A 58 10.12 -2.27 5.76
N VAL A 59 10.99 -3.26 5.56
CA VAL A 59 11.64 -3.50 4.27
C VAL A 59 10.67 -4.08 3.25
N ALA A 60 9.86 -5.07 3.65
CA ALA A 60 8.89 -5.72 2.78
C ALA A 60 7.89 -4.72 2.21
N PHE A 61 7.41 -3.78 3.04
CA PHE A 61 6.47 -2.76 2.62
C PHE A 61 7.00 -1.97 1.42
N PHE A 62 8.26 -1.49 1.45
CA PHE A 62 8.86 -0.81 0.30
C PHE A 62 8.84 -1.64 -0.98
N VAL A 63 9.24 -2.91 -0.87
CA VAL A 63 9.35 -3.82 -2.02
C VAL A 63 7.97 -4.03 -2.66
N VAL A 64 6.90 -4.05 -1.86
CA VAL A 64 5.52 -4.23 -2.33
C VAL A 64 5.01 -3.08 -3.22
N PHE A 65 5.50 -1.84 -3.04
CA PHE A 65 5.10 -0.71 -3.90
C PHE A 65 5.90 -0.61 -5.20
N LEU A 66 7.06 -1.28 -5.30
CA LEU A 66 7.90 -1.22 -6.51
C LEU A 66 7.17 -1.69 -7.79
N PRO A 67 6.40 -2.80 -7.79
CA PRO A 67 5.68 -3.24 -8.97
C PRO A 67 4.74 -2.17 -9.56
N GLN A 68 4.11 -1.34 -8.74
CA GLN A 68 3.22 -0.29 -9.23
C GLN A 68 4.00 0.84 -9.89
N HIS A 69 5.09 1.30 -9.28
CA HIS A 69 5.98 2.29 -9.89
C HIS A 69 6.58 1.78 -11.19
N PHE A 70 6.97 0.51 -11.22
CA PHE A 70 7.47 -0.14 -12.43
C PHE A 70 6.41 -0.17 -13.54
N GLU A 71 5.16 -0.52 -13.22
CA GLU A 71 4.09 -0.57 -14.21
C GLU A 71 3.75 0.82 -14.78
N CYS A 72 3.69 1.86 -13.93
CA CYS A 72 3.56 3.25 -14.38
C CYS A 72 4.72 3.68 -15.29
N TYR A 73 5.96 3.35 -14.89
CA TYR A 73 7.15 3.66 -15.68
C TYR A 73 7.15 2.92 -17.04
N ARG A 74 6.74 1.66 -17.07
CA ARG A 74 6.76 0.81 -18.27
C ARG A 74 5.65 1.17 -19.24
N ARG A 75 4.43 1.39 -18.75
CA ARG A 75 3.27 1.74 -19.58
C ARG A 75 3.27 3.19 -20.06
N LYS A 76 4.04 4.06 -19.42
CA LYS A 76 4.05 5.51 -19.71
C LYS A 76 2.64 6.10 -19.69
N SER A 77 1.78 5.58 -18.83
CA SER A 77 0.36 5.93 -18.71
C SER A 77 -0.10 5.76 -17.28
N THR A 78 -1.07 6.58 -16.87
CA THR A 78 -1.78 6.49 -15.58
C THR A 78 -3.25 6.12 -15.77
N GLU A 79 -3.62 5.58 -16.94
CA GLU A 79 -4.97 5.17 -17.24
C GLU A 79 -5.53 4.17 -16.21
N GLY A 80 -6.75 4.45 -15.73
CA GLY A 80 -7.44 3.61 -14.77
C GLY A 80 -7.04 3.80 -13.30
N LEU A 81 -6.08 4.68 -13.00
CA LEU A 81 -5.77 5.08 -11.63
C LEU A 81 -6.64 6.30 -11.23
N SER A 82 -7.38 6.19 -10.13
CA SER A 82 -8.24 7.28 -9.66
C SER A 82 -7.49 8.34 -8.81
N PRO A 83 -7.64 9.65 -9.10
CA PRO A 83 -7.12 10.73 -8.25
C PRO A 83 -7.64 10.72 -6.81
N TRP A 84 -8.88 10.27 -6.63
CA TRP A 84 -9.53 10.28 -5.32
C TRP A 84 -9.03 9.13 -4.43
N LEU A 85 -8.67 7.99 -5.04
CA LEU A 85 -7.96 6.90 -4.34
C LEU A 85 -6.69 7.45 -3.67
N LEU A 86 -5.93 8.26 -4.41
CA LEU A 86 -4.73 8.87 -3.88
C LEU A 86 -5.00 9.81 -2.73
N LEU A 87 -6.01 10.69 -2.86
CA LEU A 87 -6.34 11.67 -1.83
C LEU A 87 -6.65 10.97 -0.51
N PHE A 88 -7.62 10.06 -0.54
CA PHE A 88 -8.10 9.39 0.65
C PHE A 88 -7.06 8.44 1.23
N GLY A 89 -6.31 7.72 0.39
CA GLY A 89 -5.20 6.89 0.83
C GLY A 89 -4.09 7.72 1.49
N GLY A 90 -3.69 8.85 0.88
CA GLY A 90 -2.70 9.75 1.45
C GLY A 90 -3.13 10.33 2.80
N ILE A 91 -4.37 10.81 2.91
CA ILE A 91 -4.94 11.30 4.17
C ILE A 91 -4.97 10.20 5.24
N SER A 92 -5.39 8.99 4.86
CA SER A 92 -5.40 7.82 5.74
C SER A 92 -4.00 7.53 6.30
N PHE A 93 -2.99 7.40 5.44
CA PHE A 93 -1.61 7.12 5.89
C PHE A 93 -1.04 8.24 6.76
N MET A 94 -1.35 9.51 6.49
CA MET A 94 -0.92 10.62 7.33
C MET A 94 -1.54 10.58 8.73
N PHE A 95 -2.84 10.33 8.84
CA PHE A 95 -3.47 10.18 10.15
C PHE A 95 -3.04 8.90 10.88
N ALA A 96 -2.77 7.80 10.16
CA ALA A 96 -2.18 6.60 10.74
C ALA A 96 -0.77 6.87 11.30
N PHE A 97 0.03 7.67 10.59
CA PHE A 97 1.34 8.12 11.08
C PHE A 97 1.21 8.96 12.36
N TYR A 98 0.30 9.94 12.42
CA TYR A 98 0.07 10.71 13.65
C TYR A 98 -0.48 9.85 14.79
N ASN A 99 -1.32 8.86 14.48
CA ASN A 99 -1.82 7.91 15.46
C ASN A 99 -0.68 7.15 16.13
N VAL A 100 0.20 6.51 15.35
CA VAL A 100 1.35 5.76 15.90
C VAL A 100 2.30 6.68 16.66
N LEU A 101 2.59 7.86 16.12
CA LEU A 101 3.49 8.83 16.75
C LEU A 101 3.01 9.23 18.17
N LEU A 102 1.71 9.51 18.32
CA LEU A 102 1.12 9.85 19.61
C LEU A 102 0.98 8.64 20.55
N MET A 103 0.80 7.44 20.02
CA MET A 103 0.69 6.21 20.82
C MET A 103 2.04 5.76 21.38
N ASP A 104 3.12 5.90 20.61
CA ASP A 104 4.45 5.40 20.99
C ASP A 104 5.36 6.49 21.61
N ILE A 105 4.87 7.72 21.82
CA ILE A 105 5.71 8.86 22.26
C ILE A 105 6.48 8.60 23.57
N GLY A 106 5.90 7.87 24.52
CA GLY A 106 6.58 7.53 25.76
C GLY A 106 7.81 6.66 25.55
N THR A 107 7.68 5.63 24.70
CA THR A 107 8.80 4.76 24.31
C THR A 107 9.85 5.55 23.53
N LEU A 108 9.43 6.42 22.61
CA LEU A 108 10.34 7.28 21.83
C LEU A 108 11.12 8.27 22.72
N GLY A 109 10.47 8.84 23.73
CA GLY A 109 11.09 9.74 24.69
C GLY A 109 12.15 9.06 25.54
N ALA A 110 11.90 7.81 25.96
CA ALA A 110 12.93 7.01 26.64
C ALA A 110 14.12 6.71 25.71
N CYS A 111 13.85 6.44 24.43
CA CYS A 111 14.89 6.13 23.44
C CYS A 111 15.78 7.32 23.04
N SER A 112 15.30 8.55 23.23
CA SER A 112 16.08 9.77 22.96
C SER A 112 16.96 10.22 24.13
N GLY A 113 16.97 9.46 25.23
CA GLY A 113 17.75 9.79 26.43
C GLY A 113 17.12 10.90 27.27
N SER A 114 15.80 11.06 27.22
CA SER A 114 15.10 12.03 28.07
C SER A 114 15.08 11.56 29.53
N ASP A 115 15.63 12.38 30.44
CA ASP A 115 15.64 12.16 31.90
C ASP A 115 14.25 12.07 32.54
N SER A 116 13.17 12.22 31.76
CA SER A 116 11.78 12.13 32.25
C SER A 116 11.28 10.70 32.46
N TYR A 117 12.05 9.67 32.06
CA TYR A 117 11.66 8.27 32.19
C TYR A 117 12.67 7.48 33.04
N ASP A 118 12.20 6.89 34.15
CA ASP A 118 12.99 6.16 35.16
C ASP A 118 13.59 4.80 34.69
N TYR A 119 13.55 4.49 33.39
CA TYR A 119 14.05 3.21 32.86
C TYR A 119 14.79 3.40 31.55
N GLU A 120 16.01 2.88 31.48
CA GLU A 120 16.83 2.87 30.28
C GLU A 120 16.30 1.78 29.32
N PRO A 121 15.76 2.14 28.15
CA PRO A 121 15.18 1.17 27.24
C PRO A 121 16.30 0.37 26.57
N GLU A 122 16.13 -0.95 26.58
CA GLU A 122 16.96 -1.83 25.78
C GLU A 122 16.86 -1.47 24.28
N PRO A 123 17.97 -1.49 23.49
CA PRO A 123 18.01 -0.97 22.12
C PRO A 123 16.94 -1.54 21.19
N TYR A 124 16.54 -2.79 21.42
CA TYR A 124 15.52 -3.48 20.65
C TYR A 124 14.11 -2.91 20.84
N ASN A 125 13.79 -2.28 21.98
CA ASN A 125 12.50 -1.64 22.22
C ASN A 125 12.36 -0.39 21.35
N CYS A 126 13.46 0.35 21.22
CA CYS A 126 13.53 1.51 20.36
C CYS A 126 13.34 1.12 18.89
N ILE A 127 14.05 0.10 18.42
CA ILE A 127 13.90 -0.40 17.05
C ILE A 127 12.44 -0.82 16.80
N ALA A 128 11.83 -1.55 17.73
CA ALA A 128 10.46 -2.01 17.61
C ALA A 128 9.45 -0.85 17.55
N ALA A 129 9.64 0.22 18.33
CA ALA A 129 8.79 1.42 18.29
C ALA A 129 8.98 2.26 17.01
N PHE A 130 10.20 2.34 16.47
CA PHE A 130 10.45 3.08 15.23
C PHE A 130 9.92 2.37 13.97
N CYS A 131 9.77 1.04 13.99
CA CYS A 131 9.34 0.30 12.79
C CYS A 131 7.92 0.67 12.31
N PRO A 132 6.87 0.64 13.16
CA PRO A 132 5.52 1.08 12.77
C PRO A 132 5.47 2.53 12.29
N ILE A 133 6.25 3.42 12.92
CA ILE A 133 6.33 4.83 12.52
C ILE A 133 6.88 4.93 11.10
N LEU A 134 8.00 4.25 10.83
CA LEU A 134 8.61 4.24 9.51
C LEU A 134 7.63 3.67 8.47
N GLN A 135 6.97 2.57 8.77
CA GLN A 135 6.01 1.90 7.88
C GLN A 135 4.84 2.81 7.48
N GLN A 136 4.34 3.66 8.38
CA GLN A 136 3.25 4.60 8.06
C GLN A 136 3.77 5.91 7.44
N ALA A 137 4.94 6.39 7.84
CA ALA A 137 5.54 7.61 7.30
C ALA A 137 5.87 7.47 5.80
N LEU A 138 6.35 6.30 5.39
CA LEU A 138 6.82 6.07 4.04
C LEU A 138 5.75 6.20 2.96
N PRO A 139 4.61 5.48 2.98
CA PRO A 139 3.57 5.67 1.96
C PRO A 139 2.99 7.09 1.99
N ALA A 140 2.99 7.74 3.15
CA ALA A 140 2.55 9.11 3.30
C ALA A 140 3.51 10.12 2.62
N ILE A 141 4.83 9.93 2.75
CA ILE A 141 5.87 10.83 2.22
C ILE A 141 6.30 10.44 0.80
N SER A 142 6.43 9.16 0.50
CA SER A 142 6.85 8.65 -0.80
C SER A 142 5.66 8.34 -1.69
N GLY A 143 4.60 7.69 -1.20
CA GLY A 143 3.49 7.21 -2.03
C GLY A 143 2.74 8.34 -2.75
N TYR A 144 2.18 9.29 -2.00
CA TYR A 144 1.39 10.36 -2.60
C TYR A 144 2.19 11.26 -3.55
N PRO A 145 3.39 11.77 -3.17
CA PRO A 145 4.19 12.60 -4.08
C PRO A 145 4.74 11.84 -5.29
N THR A 146 5.16 10.58 -5.14
CA THR A 146 5.65 9.79 -6.30
C THR A 146 4.52 9.48 -7.29
N TRP A 147 3.30 9.23 -6.82
CA TRP A 147 2.17 9.07 -7.74
C TRP A 147 1.78 10.38 -8.41
N TYR A 148 1.82 11.51 -7.68
CA TYR A 148 1.63 12.83 -8.29
C TYR A 148 2.66 13.08 -9.41
N ILE A 149 3.92 12.66 -9.24
CA ILE A 149 4.93 12.72 -10.30
C ILE A 149 4.49 11.89 -11.52
N TRP A 150 4.02 10.66 -11.34
CA TRP A 150 3.55 9.83 -12.46
C TRP A 150 2.38 10.48 -13.20
N TYR A 151 1.43 11.08 -12.47
CA TYR A 151 0.32 11.82 -13.07
C TYR A 151 0.75 13.09 -13.79
N HIS A 152 1.77 13.79 -13.29
CA HIS A 152 2.29 14.97 -13.98
C HIS A 152 3.02 14.59 -15.28
N LEU A 153 3.72 13.44 -15.28
CA LEU A 153 4.48 12.97 -16.45
C LEU A 153 3.61 12.30 -17.52
N TYR A 154 2.63 11.49 -17.10
CA TYR A 154 1.88 10.59 -18.00
C TYR A 154 0.36 10.73 -17.90
N GLY A 155 -0.15 11.65 -17.08
CA GLY A 155 -1.58 11.85 -16.91
C GLY A 155 -2.20 12.74 -17.99
N PRO A 156 -3.49 12.51 -18.34
CA PRO A 156 -4.20 13.37 -19.29
C PRO A 156 -4.40 14.78 -18.70
N GLU A 157 -4.33 15.79 -19.56
CA GLU A 157 -4.45 17.20 -19.12
C GLU A 157 -5.82 17.50 -18.47
N THR A 158 -6.87 16.79 -18.87
CA THR A 158 -8.23 16.92 -18.33
C THR A 158 -8.32 16.61 -16.85
N LEU A 159 -7.45 15.76 -16.32
CA LEU A 159 -7.41 15.39 -14.89
C LEU A 159 -6.44 16.26 -14.07
N ARG A 160 -5.66 17.15 -14.71
CA ARG A 160 -4.66 17.98 -14.03
C ARG A 160 -5.26 18.81 -12.90
N THR A 161 -6.41 19.43 -13.13
CA THR A 161 -7.12 20.23 -12.12
C THR A 161 -7.54 19.37 -10.93
N GLN A 162 -8.04 18.15 -11.16
CA GLN A 162 -8.42 17.23 -10.09
C GLN A 162 -7.19 16.82 -9.25
N HIS A 163 -6.05 16.54 -9.89
CA HIS A 163 -4.81 16.23 -9.18
C HIS A 163 -4.32 17.38 -8.31
N LEU A 164 -4.38 18.62 -8.81
CA LEU A 164 -3.98 19.81 -8.07
C LEU A 164 -4.89 20.06 -6.87
N ILE A 165 -6.21 19.91 -7.04
CA ILE A 165 -7.18 20.02 -5.95
C ILE A 165 -6.89 18.95 -4.90
N SER A 166 -6.72 17.69 -5.32
CA SER A 166 -6.36 16.58 -4.43
C SER A 166 -5.08 16.88 -3.65
N LEU A 167 -4.01 17.30 -4.32
CA LEU A 167 -2.74 17.64 -3.68
C LEU A 167 -2.91 18.77 -2.65
N SER A 168 -3.67 19.80 -2.99
CA SER A 168 -3.92 20.93 -2.10
C SER A 168 -4.69 20.50 -0.85
N LEU A 169 -5.71 19.66 -1.00
CA LEU A 169 -6.50 19.11 0.11
C LEU A 169 -5.66 18.19 1.00
N PHE A 170 -4.84 17.33 0.40
CA PHE A 170 -3.91 16.47 1.13
C PHE A 170 -2.92 17.29 1.96
N LEU A 171 -2.25 18.27 1.35
CA LEU A 171 -1.27 19.12 2.04
C LEU A 171 -1.92 19.93 3.18
N LEU A 172 -3.14 20.43 2.97
CA LEU A 172 -3.90 21.10 4.01
C LEU A 172 -4.19 20.17 5.19
N ALA A 173 -4.74 18.98 4.92
CA ALA A 173 -5.06 17.98 5.94
C ALA A 173 -3.81 17.53 6.72
N ALA A 174 -2.71 17.25 6.01
CA ALA A 174 -1.43 16.89 6.61
C ALA A 174 -0.88 18.02 7.48
N SER A 175 -0.89 19.27 6.99
CA SER A 175 -0.38 20.42 7.75
C SER A 175 -1.20 20.68 9.02
N CYS A 176 -2.54 20.61 8.94
CA CYS A 176 -3.42 20.76 10.08
C CYS A 176 -3.23 19.62 11.11
N GLY A 177 -3.20 18.37 10.64
CA GLY A 177 -2.98 17.21 11.51
C GLY A 177 -1.61 17.23 12.19
N PHE A 178 -0.56 17.65 11.46
CA PHE A 178 0.77 17.84 12.01
C PHE A 178 0.79 18.93 13.07
N GLY A 179 0.20 20.09 12.81
CA GLY A 179 0.13 21.20 13.77
C GLY A 179 -0.58 20.80 15.08
N ILE A 180 -1.71 20.10 14.98
CA ILE A 180 -2.44 19.57 16.16
C ILE A 180 -1.59 18.54 16.90
N SER A 181 -0.96 17.62 16.17
CA SER A 181 -0.13 16.57 16.79
C SER A 181 1.08 17.17 17.50
N LEU A 182 1.76 18.16 16.91
CA LEU A 182 2.84 18.90 17.56
C LEU A 182 2.37 19.65 18.81
N TYR A 183 1.21 20.32 18.75
CA TYR A 183 0.64 21.00 19.90
C TYR A 183 0.38 20.02 21.06
N VAL A 184 -0.20 18.85 20.76
CA VAL A 184 -0.49 17.81 21.75
C VAL A 184 0.79 17.14 22.27
N LEU A 185 1.80 16.96 21.42
CA LEU A 185 3.10 16.44 21.84
C LEU A 185 3.81 17.38 22.82
N HIS A 186 3.73 18.69 22.58
CA HIS A 186 4.46 19.67 23.37
C HIS A 186 3.72 20.12 24.63
N TYR A 187 2.39 20.28 24.56
CA TYR A 187 1.59 20.80 25.66
C TYR A 187 0.61 19.79 26.27
N GLY A 188 0.36 18.66 25.61
CA GLY A 188 -0.61 17.67 26.04
C GLY A 188 -0.05 16.72 27.10
N ASP A 189 -0.91 16.32 28.03
CA ASP A 189 -0.63 15.23 28.95
C ASP A 189 -0.77 13.86 28.26
N GLN A 190 -0.33 12.79 28.93
CA GLN A 190 -0.41 11.41 28.41
C GLN A 190 -1.85 11.02 28.02
N LYS A 191 -2.85 11.51 28.76
CA LYS A 191 -4.26 11.25 28.46
C LYS A 191 -4.71 11.93 27.17
N LEU A 192 -4.34 13.19 26.96
CA LEU A 192 -4.65 13.93 25.74
C LEU A 192 -3.93 13.33 24.54
N GLN A 193 -2.65 12.96 24.69
CA GLN A 193 -1.88 12.26 23.65
C GLN A 193 -2.58 10.97 23.21
N HIS A 194 -2.96 10.11 24.16
CA HIS A 194 -3.66 8.87 23.85
C HIS A 194 -5.05 9.11 23.23
N THR A 195 -5.79 10.13 23.70
CA THR A 195 -7.13 10.46 23.20
C THR A 195 -7.07 10.99 21.77
N VAL A 196 -6.20 11.96 21.50
CA VAL A 196 -6.02 12.54 20.16
C VAL A 196 -5.40 11.51 19.22
N GLY A 197 -4.44 10.71 19.69
CA GLY A 197 -3.92 9.57 18.97
C GLY A 197 -5.04 8.65 18.53
N THR A 198 -5.89 8.19 19.45
CA THR A 198 -7.03 7.31 19.12
C THR A 198 -7.95 7.94 18.08
N ALA A 199 -8.24 9.25 18.21
CA ALA A 199 -9.05 9.97 17.24
C ALA A 199 -8.41 9.95 15.84
N TRP A 200 -7.09 10.15 15.72
CA TRP A 200 -6.39 10.01 14.45
C TRP A 200 -6.51 8.62 13.85
N GLY A 201 -6.45 7.56 14.65
CA GLY A 201 -6.63 6.19 14.14
C GLY A 201 -8.05 5.93 13.63
N ILE A 202 -9.07 6.48 14.28
CA ILE A 202 -10.46 6.41 13.80
C ILE A 202 -10.61 7.17 12.47
N ILE A 203 -10.06 8.39 12.39
CA ILE A 203 -10.11 9.20 11.17
C ILE A 203 -9.35 8.50 10.04
N ALA A 204 -8.17 7.94 10.31
CA ALA A 204 -7.41 7.13 9.35
C ALA A 204 -8.24 5.95 8.83
N THR A 205 -8.91 5.22 9.73
CA THR A 205 -9.79 4.09 9.37
C THR A 205 -10.93 4.54 8.47
N PHE A 206 -11.57 5.68 8.77
CA PHE A 206 -12.64 6.23 7.94
C PHE A 206 -12.16 6.55 6.52
N PHE A 207 -11.02 7.24 6.40
CA PHE A 207 -10.45 7.56 5.09
C PHE A 207 -9.99 6.32 4.33
N ASN A 208 -9.40 5.35 5.02
CA ASN A 208 -9.04 4.06 4.43
C ASN A 208 -10.28 3.36 3.86
N PHE A 209 -11.36 3.29 4.65
CA PHE A 209 -12.61 2.65 4.23
C PHE A 209 -13.23 3.28 2.99
N ILE A 210 -13.03 4.57 2.71
CA ILE A 210 -13.55 5.18 1.47
C ILE A 210 -12.53 5.18 0.33
N MET A 211 -11.25 4.92 0.60
CA MET A 211 -10.17 5.16 -0.39
C MET A 211 -10.30 4.30 -1.64
N TRP A 212 -10.73 3.05 -1.50
CA TRP A 212 -10.84 2.15 -2.65
C TRP A 212 -12.12 2.32 -3.46
N PHE A 213 -13.15 3.02 -2.97
CA PHE A 213 -14.42 3.16 -3.71
C PHE A 213 -14.23 3.79 -5.10
N PRO A 214 -13.51 4.92 -5.25
CA PRO A 214 -13.24 5.49 -6.57
C PRO A 214 -12.51 4.53 -7.51
N GLN A 215 -11.64 3.67 -6.99
CA GLN A 215 -10.90 2.69 -7.80
C GLN A 215 -11.78 1.51 -8.19
N ILE A 216 -12.64 1.03 -7.29
CA ILE A 216 -13.63 -0.01 -7.56
C ILE A 216 -14.59 0.46 -8.65
N GLU A 217 -15.12 1.68 -8.53
CA GLU A 217 -15.97 2.31 -9.56
C GLU A 217 -15.26 2.39 -10.91
N THR A 218 -14.02 2.89 -10.92
CA THR A 218 -13.19 2.97 -12.14
C THR A 218 -13.00 1.59 -12.78
N THR A 219 -12.71 0.57 -11.97
CA THR A 219 -12.47 -0.80 -12.43
C THR A 219 -13.75 -1.43 -13.01
N VAL A 220 -14.90 -1.18 -12.38
CA VAL A 220 -16.22 -1.64 -12.87
C VAL A 220 -16.61 -0.93 -14.17
N ALA A 221 -16.36 0.37 -14.26
CA ALA A 221 -16.66 1.18 -15.45
C ALA A 221 -15.80 0.77 -16.66
N LEU A 222 -14.49 0.57 -16.43
CA LEU A 222 -13.55 0.18 -17.49
C LEU A 222 -13.62 -1.32 -17.82
N ARG A 223 -14.09 -2.16 -16.89
CA ARG A 223 -14.02 -3.63 -16.97
C ARG A 223 -12.61 -4.14 -17.29
N SER A 224 -11.60 -3.39 -16.86
CA SER A 224 -10.18 -3.69 -17.03
C SER A 224 -9.39 -3.17 -15.84
N ARG A 225 -8.21 -3.76 -15.58
CA ARG A 225 -7.29 -3.28 -14.52
C ARG A 225 -6.64 -1.94 -14.82
N GLY A 226 -6.61 -1.48 -16.07
CA GLY A 226 -5.85 -0.29 -16.47
C GLY A 226 -4.35 -0.44 -16.14
N ALA A 227 -3.75 0.57 -15.52
CA ALA A 227 -2.37 0.57 -15.03
C ALA A 227 -2.20 0.01 -13.60
N LEU A 228 -3.24 -0.59 -13.02
CA LEU A 228 -3.19 -1.17 -11.68
C LEU A 228 -2.41 -2.49 -11.65
N SER A 229 -1.43 -2.60 -10.75
CA SER A 229 -0.59 -3.78 -10.60
C SER A 229 -1.28 -4.87 -9.78
N VAL A 230 -1.58 -6.01 -10.43
CA VAL A 230 -2.11 -7.21 -9.78
C VAL A 230 -1.11 -7.77 -8.76
N SER A 231 0.19 -7.73 -9.09
CA SER A 231 1.25 -8.20 -8.19
C SER A 231 1.33 -7.37 -6.92
N MET A 232 1.12 -6.06 -7.03
CA MET A 232 1.02 -5.19 -5.84
C MET A 232 -0.18 -5.62 -5.01
N LEU A 233 -1.39 -5.68 -5.60
CA LEU A 233 -2.62 -6.02 -4.88
C LEU A 233 -2.57 -7.35 -4.12
N ILE A 234 -2.02 -8.40 -4.73
CA ILE A 234 -1.87 -9.70 -4.04
C ILE A 234 -0.91 -9.58 -2.86
N SER A 235 0.21 -8.88 -3.06
CA SER A 235 1.24 -8.72 -2.04
C SER A 235 0.76 -7.84 -0.89
N THR A 236 -0.02 -6.79 -1.18
CA THR A 236 -0.60 -5.89 -0.17
C THR A 236 -1.64 -6.63 0.68
N VAL A 237 -2.53 -7.44 0.09
CA VAL A 237 -3.49 -8.24 0.89
C VAL A 237 -2.77 -9.18 1.87
N ILE A 238 -1.73 -9.86 1.41
CA ILE A 238 -0.93 -10.74 2.27
C ILE A 238 -0.25 -9.92 3.37
N SER A 239 0.33 -8.78 2.99
CA SER A 239 0.98 -7.86 3.92
C SER A 239 0.01 -7.33 4.97
N ASP A 240 -1.19 -6.88 4.60
CA ASP A 240 -2.17 -6.29 5.51
C ASP A 240 -2.62 -7.28 6.58
N ILE A 241 -2.86 -8.54 6.19
CA ILE A 241 -3.21 -9.60 7.13
C ILE A 241 -2.05 -9.88 8.09
N LEU A 242 -0.85 -10.16 7.56
CA LEU A 242 0.31 -10.52 8.38
C LEU A 242 0.77 -9.37 9.28
N PHE A 243 0.72 -8.14 8.77
CA PHE A 243 1.11 -6.94 9.49
C PHE A 243 0.11 -6.58 10.59
N THR A 244 -1.20 -6.75 10.33
CA THR A 244 -2.23 -6.61 11.37
C THR A 244 -2.02 -7.65 12.49
N LEU A 245 -1.71 -8.90 12.14
CA LEU A 245 -1.38 -9.93 13.13
C LEU A 245 -0.11 -9.60 13.93
N TYR A 246 0.91 -9.06 13.27
CA TYR A 246 2.11 -8.56 13.94
C TYR A 246 1.79 -7.46 14.95
N LEU A 247 1.06 -6.42 14.53
CA LEU A 247 0.70 -5.29 15.39
C LEU A 247 -0.15 -5.73 16.59
N THR A 248 -1.10 -6.64 16.38
CA THR A 248 -2.02 -7.12 17.42
C THR A 248 -1.37 -8.10 18.40
N ILE A 249 -0.70 -9.13 17.89
CA ILE A 249 -0.28 -10.30 18.68
C ILE A 249 1.15 -10.14 19.19
N LEU A 250 2.07 -9.60 18.38
CA LEU A 250 3.48 -9.55 18.73
C LEU A 250 3.89 -8.19 19.30
N ALA A 251 3.49 -7.10 18.64
CA ALA A 251 3.80 -5.75 19.07
C ALA A 251 2.84 -5.21 20.13
N HIS A 252 1.68 -5.87 20.33
CA HIS A 252 0.63 -5.46 21.27
C HIS A 252 0.22 -3.98 21.16
N GLN A 253 0.18 -3.49 19.93
CA GLN A 253 -0.16 -2.10 19.63
C GLN A 253 -1.64 -1.80 19.90
N HIS A 254 -1.92 -0.57 20.30
CA HIS A 254 -3.29 -0.11 20.56
C HIS A 254 -4.16 -0.32 19.32
N TRP A 255 -5.44 -0.66 19.50
CA TRP A 255 -6.31 -1.07 18.39
C TRP A 255 -6.44 -0.05 17.27
N SER A 256 -6.34 1.24 17.62
CA SER A 256 -6.39 2.34 16.65
C SER A 256 -5.25 2.30 15.63
N VAL A 257 -4.14 1.63 15.93
CA VAL A 257 -2.92 1.55 15.10
C VAL A 257 -3.06 0.56 13.95
N TRP A 258 -3.76 -0.55 14.19
CA TRP A 258 -3.95 -1.62 13.21
C TRP A 258 -5.37 -1.66 12.61
N LEU A 259 -6.30 -0.87 13.15
CA LEU A 259 -7.67 -0.82 12.64
C LEU A 259 -7.76 -0.35 11.17
N PRO A 260 -6.99 0.66 10.69
CA PRO A 260 -7.06 1.10 9.30
C PRO A 260 -6.75 0.00 8.25
N GLN A 261 -5.96 -1.00 8.61
CA GLN A 261 -5.52 -2.09 7.74
C GLN A 261 -6.65 -3.10 7.48
N VAL A 262 -7.64 -3.17 8.36
CA VAL A 262 -8.78 -4.08 8.25
C VAL A 262 -9.67 -3.76 7.03
N PRO A 263 -10.24 -2.54 6.89
CA PRO A 263 -11.03 -2.21 5.70
C PRO A 263 -10.20 -2.30 4.41
N ASP A 264 -8.92 -1.95 4.47
CA ASP A 264 -7.99 -2.05 3.34
C ASP A 264 -7.95 -3.46 2.76
N ALA A 265 -7.68 -4.47 3.62
CA ALA A 265 -7.63 -5.86 3.23
C ALA A 265 -8.95 -6.33 2.60
N PHE A 266 -10.10 -5.95 3.18
CA PHE A 266 -11.41 -6.31 2.61
C PHE A 266 -11.65 -5.71 1.23
N GLN A 267 -11.31 -4.43 1.05
CA GLN A 267 -11.52 -3.73 -0.21
C GLN A 267 -10.58 -4.22 -1.31
N GLN A 268 -9.33 -4.53 -0.97
CA GLN A 268 -8.39 -5.12 -1.91
C GLN A 268 -8.77 -6.55 -2.32
N ILE A 269 -9.29 -7.37 -1.39
CA ILE A 269 -9.84 -8.70 -1.71
C ILE A 269 -11.04 -8.57 -2.65
N LEU A 270 -11.94 -7.60 -2.40
CA LEU A 270 -13.06 -7.31 -3.30
C LEU A 270 -12.56 -6.91 -4.69
N LEU A 271 -11.54 -6.04 -4.77
CA LEU A 271 -10.97 -5.61 -6.04
C LEU A 271 -10.30 -6.76 -6.81
N LEU A 272 -9.53 -7.61 -6.12
CA LEU A 272 -8.95 -8.82 -6.71
C LEU A 272 -10.04 -9.77 -7.25
N SER A 273 -11.16 -9.89 -6.51
CA SER A 273 -12.31 -10.69 -6.94
C SER A 273 -12.97 -10.14 -8.20
N LEU A 274 -13.08 -8.81 -8.32
CA LEU A 274 -13.56 -8.14 -9.53
C LEU A 274 -12.62 -8.35 -10.72
N LEU A 275 -11.31 -8.23 -10.52
CA LEU A 275 -10.31 -8.47 -11.56
C LEU A 275 -10.31 -9.93 -12.03
N TRP A 276 -10.53 -10.87 -11.11
CA TRP A 276 -10.73 -12.27 -11.45
C TRP A 276 -12.00 -12.47 -12.28
N TYR A 277 -13.13 -11.86 -11.87
CA TYR A 277 -14.40 -11.94 -12.58
C TYR A 277 -14.32 -11.39 -14.02
N PHE A 278 -13.58 -10.30 -14.24
CA PHE A 278 -13.35 -9.75 -15.59
C PHE A 278 -12.29 -10.51 -16.40
N GLY A 279 -11.63 -11.53 -15.83
CA GLY A 279 -10.58 -12.29 -16.51
C GLY A 279 -9.25 -11.55 -16.65
N GLU A 280 -9.06 -10.49 -15.85
CA GLU A 280 -7.91 -9.57 -15.86
C GLU A 280 -6.77 -10.00 -14.91
N LEU A 281 -7.03 -11.01 -14.05
CA LEU A 281 -6.07 -11.47 -13.04
C LEU A 281 -4.82 -12.16 -13.65
N TRP A 282 -5.01 -12.89 -14.75
CA TRP A 282 -3.99 -13.73 -15.39
C TRP A 282 -3.78 -13.41 -16.87
N THR A 283 -4.46 -12.39 -17.39
CA THR A 283 -4.26 -11.97 -18.77
C THR A 283 -3.00 -11.14 -18.87
N ASP A 284 -1.93 -11.78 -19.34
CA ASP A 284 -0.86 -11.05 -20.01
C ASP A 284 -1.46 -10.32 -21.21
N SER A 285 -1.76 -9.03 -21.02
CA SER A 285 -1.97 -8.07 -22.11
C SER A 285 -0.81 -8.09 -23.10
N GLU A 286 0.36 -8.60 -22.68
CA GLU A 286 1.55 -8.78 -23.49
C GLU A 286 1.45 -9.94 -24.50
N LEU A 287 0.70 -11.01 -24.23
CA LEU A 287 0.60 -12.14 -25.15
C LEU A 287 -0.57 -11.99 -26.13
N LYS A 288 -1.67 -11.38 -25.70
CA LYS A 288 -2.85 -11.20 -26.55
C LYS A 288 -2.61 -10.22 -27.69
N THR A 289 -1.85 -9.15 -27.48
CA THR A 289 -1.69 -8.10 -28.50
C THR A 289 -0.88 -8.58 -29.73
N PRO A 290 0.26 -9.27 -29.57
CA PRO A 290 0.98 -9.87 -30.70
C PRO A 290 0.23 -11.04 -31.33
N LEU A 291 -0.42 -11.89 -30.54
CA LEU A 291 -1.20 -13.03 -31.07
C LEU A 291 -2.46 -12.58 -31.82
N LEU A 292 -3.16 -11.56 -31.35
CA LEU A 292 -4.32 -10.98 -32.06
C LEU A 292 -3.88 -10.31 -33.36
N ARG A 293 -2.77 -9.56 -33.34
CA ARG A 293 -2.17 -9.01 -34.57
C ARG A 293 -1.74 -10.12 -35.52
N ALA A 294 -1.06 -11.16 -35.03
CA ALA A 294 -0.65 -12.31 -35.83
C ALA A 294 -1.85 -13.09 -36.40
N ALA A 295 -2.91 -13.26 -35.61
CA ALA A 295 -4.15 -13.91 -36.05
C ALA A 295 -4.92 -13.06 -37.06
N GLN A 296 -4.94 -11.73 -36.91
CA GLN A 296 -5.53 -10.80 -37.88
C GLN A 296 -4.73 -10.78 -39.19
N SER A 297 -3.40 -10.67 -39.12
CA SER A 297 -2.52 -10.75 -40.29
C SER A 297 -2.63 -12.11 -40.99
N ALA A 298 -2.72 -13.21 -40.26
CA ALA A 298 -2.95 -14.54 -40.84
C ALA A 298 -4.33 -14.64 -41.51
N LYS A 299 -5.36 -14.00 -40.96
CA LYS A 299 -6.71 -13.98 -41.54
C LYS A 299 -6.79 -13.14 -42.81
N GLU A 300 -5.98 -12.08 -42.91
CA GLU A 300 -5.84 -11.27 -44.13
C GLU A 300 -5.07 -12.01 -45.23
N MET A 301 -4.06 -12.81 -44.87
CA MET A 301 -3.32 -13.65 -45.82
C MET A 301 -4.14 -14.82 -46.40
N VAL A 302 -5.22 -15.22 -45.73
CA VAL A 302 -6.08 -16.35 -46.12
C VAL A 302 -7.34 -15.90 -46.87
N GLN A 303 -7.44 -14.62 -47.27
CA GLN A 303 -8.51 -14.24 -48.20
C GLN A 303 -8.30 -14.97 -49.54
N PRO A 304 -9.27 -15.78 -50.01
CA PRO A 304 -9.15 -16.46 -51.29
C PRO A 304 -9.18 -15.40 -52.39
N VAL A 305 -8.18 -15.41 -53.26
CA VAL A 305 -8.16 -14.65 -54.51
C VAL A 305 -9.39 -15.09 -55.33
N LYS A 306 -10.48 -14.35 -55.20
CA LYS A 306 -11.64 -14.46 -56.09
C LYS A 306 -11.32 -13.69 -57.36
N GLY A 307 -11.03 -14.41 -58.44
CA GLY A 307 -11.29 -13.94 -59.80
C GLY A 307 -10.07 -13.65 -60.68
N LEU A 308 -9.35 -14.70 -61.08
CA LEU A 308 -8.81 -14.85 -62.44
C LEU A 308 -9.41 -16.19 -62.90
N GLY A 309 -10.30 -16.32 -63.88
CA GLY A 309 -10.52 -15.58 -65.12
C GLY A 309 -10.77 -16.68 -66.16
N GLU A 310 -12.03 -17.02 -66.42
CA GLU A 310 -12.42 -17.80 -67.60
C GLU A 310 -12.65 -16.84 -68.76
N GLY A 311 -12.18 -17.22 -69.95
CA GLY A 311 -12.47 -16.53 -71.20
C GLY A 311 -11.21 -16.02 -71.87
N GLY A 312 -10.52 -16.93 -72.55
CA GLY A 312 -9.51 -16.56 -73.53
C GLY A 312 -10.16 -15.94 -74.76
N ASP A 313 -9.51 -14.92 -75.31
CA ASP A 313 -9.55 -14.65 -76.73
C ASP A 313 -8.13 -14.29 -77.18
N VAL A 314 -7.69 -15.05 -78.18
CA VAL A 314 -6.43 -14.88 -78.89
C VAL A 314 -6.69 -13.88 -79.99
N ASP A 315 -6.01 -12.74 -79.96
CA ASP A 315 -5.68 -12.07 -81.21
C ASP A 315 -4.32 -11.39 -81.12
N GLY A 316 -3.49 -11.70 -82.12
CA GLY A 316 -2.12 -11.22 -82.23
C GLY A 316 -2.03 -10.09 -83.24
N SER A 317 -1.23 -9.07 -82.95
CA SER A 317 -0.28 -8.50 -83.91
C SER A 317 0.47 -7.28 -83.36
N ASN A 318 1.78 -7.32 -83.60
CA ASN A 318 2.68 -6.21 -83.94
C ASN A 318 2.93 -5.05 -82.96
N GLY A 319 4.21 -4.80 -82.72
CA GLY A 319 4.73 -3.42 -82.73
C GLY A 319 5.79 -3.10 -81.68
N ALA A 320 7.05 -3.30 -82.07
CA ALA A 320 8.27 -2.65 -81.59
C ALA A 320 8.10 -1.33 -80.79
N SER A 321 8.88 -1.18 -79.72
CA SER A 321 10.09 -0.32 -79.71
C SER A 321 10.53 0.06 -78.29
N SER A 322 11.80 -0.25 -78.01
CA SER A 322 12.79 0.55 -77.27
C SER A 322 12.44 1.09 -75.87
N TYR A 323 13.19 0.65 -74.85
CA TYR A 323 14.21 1.44 -74.16
C TYR A 323 14.70 0.67 -72.91
N GLN A 324 15.93 0.16 -72.99
CA GLN A 324 16.75 -0.25 -71.84
C GLN A 324 17.54 0.96 -71.34
N ASN A 325 17.90 0.91 -70.04
CA ASN A 325 18.72 1.81 -69.22
C ASN A 325 17.94 2.98 -68.56
N ALA A 326 18.07 3.27 -67.26
CA ALA A 326 19.17 3.02 -66.34
C ALA A 326 18.72 2.98 -64.86
N ARG A 327 19.47 2.21 -64.07
CA ARG A 327 19.75 2.33 -62.62
C ARG A 327 19.44 3.71 -61.99
N ASN A 328 18.67 3.72 -60.91
CA ASN A 328 19.11 4.08 -59.54
C ASN A 328 17.92 4.35 -58.60
N GLY A 329 18.07 3.99 -57.33
CA GLY A 329 17.35 4.63 -56.22
C GLY A 329 16.19 3.85 -55.60
N HIS A 330 16.50 2.82 -54.80
CA HIS A 330 15.57 2.39 -53.74
C HIS A 330 15.67 3.39 -52.59
N HIS A 331 14.91 4.48 -52.68
CA HIS A 331 14.51 5.27 -51.52
C HIS A 331 13.10 4.85 -51.13
N ALA A 332 12.99 4.28 -49.92
CA ALA A 332 11.72 4.02 -49.27
C ALA A 332 10.92 5.33 -49.20
N LYS A 333 9.77 5.34 -49.87
CA LYS A 333 8.82 6.45 -49.81
C LYS A 333 8.00 6.29 -48.55
N VAL A 334 8.21 7.22 -47.62
CA VAL A 334 7.34 7.50 -46.47
C VAL A 334 5.92 7.70 -47.00
N ILE A 335 4.98 6.90 -46.49
CA ILE A 335 3.55 7.14 -46.69
C ILE A 335 3.15 8.10 -45.58
N ASP A 336 2.94 9.37 -45.93
CA ASP A 336 2.25 10.33 -45.09
C ASP A 336 0.82 9.83 -44.88
N VAL A 337 0.49 9.43 -43.65
CA VAL A 337 -0.89 9.13 -43.24
C VAL A 337 -1.50 10.44 -42.78
N GLU A 338 -2.40 10.95 -43.61
CA GLU A 338 -3.26 12.09 -43.34
C GLU A 338 -4.08 11.82 -42.05
N VAL A 339 -3.83 12.64 -41.02
CA VAL A 339 -4.50 12.58 -39.72
C VAL A 339 -5.95 13.02 -39.90
N MET A 340 -6.90 12.08 -39.77
CA MET A 340 -8.32 12.43 -39.66
C MET A 340 -8.55 13.27 -38.39
N PRO A 341 -9.30 14.39 -38.47
CA PRO A 341 -9.68 15.16 -37.29
C PRO A 341 -10.71 14.39 -36.43
N PRO A 342 -10.76 14.65 -35.12
CA PRO A 342 -11.68 13.97 -34.20
C PRO A 342 -13.16 14.32 -34.52
N PRO A 343 -14.10 13.39 -34.26
CA PRO A 343 -15.51 13.66 -34.47
C PRO A 343 -16.02 14.67 -33.45
N MET A 344 -16.68 15.72 -33.97
CA MET A 344 -17.40 16.72 -33.19
C MET A 344 -18.46 16.09 -32.28
N GLU A 345 -18.46 16.59 -31.05
CA GLU A 345 -19.55 16.69 -30.08
C GLU A 345 -20.94 16.67 -30.73
N ARG A 346 -21.82 15.79 -30.23
CA ARG A 346 -23.27 15.93 -30.43
C ARG A 346 -23.89 16.31 -29.10
N ALA A 347 -24.25 17.57 -28.99
CA ALA A 347 -25.08 18.13 -27.93
C ALA A 347 -26.48 17.48 -27.97
N SER A 348 -26.94 17.02 -26.81
CA SER A 348 -28.34 16.99 -26.38
C SER A 348 -28.41 16.74 -24.88
#